data_AF-A0A1Y3Y1B5-F1
#
_entry.id   AF-A0A1Y3Y1B5-F1
#
_cell.length_a   1.000
_cell.length_b   1.000
_cell.length_c   1.000
_cell.angle_alpha   90.00
_cell.angle_beta   90.00
_cell.angle_gamma   90.00
#
_symmetry.space_group_name_H-M   'P 1'
#
loop_
_entity.id
_entity.type
_entity.pdbx_description
1 polymer ?
#
loop_
_entity_poly.entity_id
_entity_poly.type
_entity_poly.pdbx_seq_one_letter_code
_entity_poly.pdbx_strand_id
1 'polypeptide(L)'
;MNSIIEKITLYDFFGYLIPGSVFMSLLLVRLIQELGSDGLTDLKDFKSQLTVLFLLWSFLSGLILSELARVISDFADKRGLKDRYVNSVKKTANIDGSMLKEAIKKSKLVENGDLIQNTDLLNYLPMIYGTVQSDEKYKRLHNYASSETMYKNLTAAVLLGGIPEILFLPQKLQCGIIAGIVVVWILSVILLMRRYYRFRIKKSAYSLIWFIEKYQSCFTAEEQRGNEA
;
A
#
# COMPACT_ATOMS: atom_id res chain seq x y z
N MET A 1 -17.56 12.23 -11.58
CA MET A 1 -17.90 12.20 -10.13
C MET A 1 -18.40 10.85 -9.61
N ASN A 2 -19.56 10.30 -10.04
CA ASN A 2 -20.06 9.02 -9.50
C ASN A 2 -19.08 7.84 -9.68
N SER A 3 -18.37 7.76 -10.81
CA SER A 3 -17.39 6.68 -11.04
C SER A 3 -16.09 6.81 -10.22
N ILE A 4 -15.78 7.98 -9.66
CA ILE A 4 -14.58 8.18 -8.83
C ILE A 4 -14.86 7.73 -7.41
N ILE A 5 -15.98 8.20 -6.82
CA ILE A 5 -16.35 7.89 -5.44
C ILE A 5 -16.50 6.37 -5.27
N GLU A 6 -17.21 5.73 -6.19
CA GLU A 6 -17.44 4.28 -6.19
C GLU A 6 -16.13 3.46 -6.31
N LYS A 7 -15.17 3.96 -7.10
CA LYS A 7 -13.84 3.34 -7.22
C LYS A 7 -13.03 3.51 -5.96
N ILE A 8 -12.98 4.71 -5.39
CA ILE A 8 -12.24 4.98 -4.15
C ILE A 8 -12.78 4.08 -3.02
N THR A 9 -14.10 4.00 -2.86
CA THR A 9 -14.72 3.14 -1.85
C THR A 9 -14.45 1.65 -2.10
N LEU A 10 -14.44 1.19 -3.35
CA LEU A 10 -14.18 -0.20 -3.68
C LEU A 10 -12.71 -0.58 -3.45
N TYR A 11 -11.77 0.31 -3.79
CA TYR A 11 -10.35 0.08 -3.59
C TYR A 11 -9.95 0.12 -2.12
N ASP A 12 -10.57 1.00 -1.34
CA ASP A 12 -10.42 1.02 0.12
C ASP A 12 -11.03 -0.25 0.73
N PHE A 13 -12.21 -0.67 0.25
CA PHE A 13 -12.82 -1.92 0.67
C PHE A 13 -11.90 -3.13 0.44
N PHE A 14 -11.29 -3.26 -0.75
CA PHE A 14 -10.31 -4.33 -1.00
C PHE A 14 -9.00 -4.16 -0.20
N GLY A 15 -8.57 -2.91 0.01
CA GLY A 15 -7.38 -2.58 0.80
C GLY A 15 -7.48 -3.00 2.27
N TYR A 16 -8.70 -3.10 2.82
CA TYR A 16 -8.94 -3.51 4.21
C TYR A 16 -9.55 -4.91 4.33
N LEU A 17 -10.59 -5.23 3.57
CA LEU A 17 -11.30 -6.50 3.71
C LEU A 17 -10.40 -7.70 3.38
N ILE A 18 -9.63 -7.66 2.28
CA ILE A 18 -8.78 -8.80 1.91
C ILE A 18 -7.73 -9.07 3.00
N PRO A 19 -6.88 -8.11 3.40
CA PRO A 19 -5.90 -8.34 4.47
C PRO A 19 -6.54 -8.78 5.78
N GLY A 20 -7.65 -8.16 6.17
CA GLY A 20 -8.37 -8.52 7.37
C GLY A 20 -8.96 -9.93 7.31
N SER A 21 -9.48 -10.35 6.16
CA SER A 21 -9.98 -11.72 5.98
C SER A 21 -8.88 -12.77 6.08
N VAL A 22 -7.68 -12.47 5.57
CA VAL A 22 -6.51 -13.35 5.72
C VAL A 22 -6.10 -13.44 7.18
N PHE A 23 -6.03 -12.32 7.89
CA PHE A 23 -5.71 -12.30 9.32
C PHE A 23 -6.75 -13.07 10.14
N MET A 24 -8.04 -12.81 9.92
CA MET A 24 -9.13 -13.53 10.60
C MET A 24 -9.10 -15.02 10.30
N SER A 25 -8.79 -15.41 9.05
CA SER A 25 -8.67 -16.82 8.67
C SER A 25 -7.55 -17.52 9.45
N LEU A 26 -6.40 -16.86 9.63
CA LEU A 26 -5.30 -17.40 10.44
C LEU A 26 -5.75 -17.61 11.90
N LEU A 27 -6.45 -16.64 12.50
CA LEU A 27 -6.97 -16.79 13.86
C LEU A 27 -8.06 -17.87 13.98
N LEU A 28 -8.90 -18.02 12.95
CA LEU A 28 -9.97 -19.01 12.92
C LEU A 28 -9.45 -20.44 12.87
N VAL A 29 -8.30 -20.70 12.24
CA VAL A 29 -7.68 -22.04 12.24
C VAL A 29 -7.53 -22.55 13.67
N ARG A 30 -7.09 -21.68 14.58
CA ARG A 30 -6.94 -22.03 15.99
C ARG A 30 -8.27 -22.20 16.71
N LEU A 31 -9.22 -21.29 16.49
CA LEU A 31 -10.55 -21.40 17.07
C LEU A 31 -11.20 -22.76 16.71
N ILE A 32 -11.03 -23.18 15.45
CA ILE A 32 -11.50 -24.48 14.96
C ILE A 32 -10.80 -25.64 15.68
N GLN A 33 -9.48 -25.56 15.89
CA GLN A 33 -8.74 -26.59 16.62
C GLN A 33 -9.18 -26.72 18.09
N GLU A 34 -9.51 -25.60 18.73
CA GLU A 34 -9.96 -25.57 20.13
C GLU A 34 -11.42 -26.05 20.31
N LEU A 35 -12.32 -25.70 19.38
CA LEU A 35 -13.73 -26.12 19.42
C LEU A 35 -13.95 -27.63 19.14
N GLY A 36 -13.04 -28.26 18.40
CA GLY A 36 -13.17 -29.65 17.98
C GLY A 36 -14.33 -29.89 17.00
N SER A 37 -14.58 -31.17 16.66
CA SER A 37 -15.63 -31.56 15.70
C SER A 37 -17.05 -31.26 16.18
N ASP A 38 -17.25 -31.34 17.48
CA ASP A 38 -18.59 -31.32 18.07
C ASP A 38 -19.11 -29.86 18.13
N GLY A 39 -18.27 -28.92 18.58
CA GLY A 39 -18.59 -27.49 18.56
C GLY A 39 -18.77 -26.91 17.16
N LEU A 40 -18.11 -27.46 16.14
CA LEU A 40 -18.33 -27.09 14.73
C LEU A 40 -19.69 -27.51 14.19
N THR A 41 -20.26 -28.60 14.74
CA THR A 41 -21.54 -29.14 14.26
C THR A 41 -22.69 -28.27 14.73
N ASP A 42 -22.62 -27.75 15.95
CA ASP A 42 -23.61 -26.84 16.54
C ASP A 42 -23.64 -25.45 15.84
N LEU A 43 -22.53 -25.06 15.19
CA LEU A 43 -22.42 -23.79 14.49
C LEU A 43 -23.01 -23.81 13.07
N LYS A 44 -23.40 -24.98 12.54
CA LYS A 44 -23.90 -25.10 11.16
C LYS A 44 -25.18 -24.30 10.91
N ASP A 45 -26.06 -24.23 11.90
CA ASP A 45 -27.34 -23.53 11.79
C ASP A 45 -27.17 -22.00 11.73
N PHE A 46 -26.00 -21.49 12.14
CA PHE A 46 -25.66 -20.06 12.14
C PHE A 46 -24.75 -19.65 10.98
N LYS A 47 -24.60 -20.50 9.95
CA LYS A 47 -23.64 -20.28 8.85
C LYS A 47 -23.75 -18.88 8.22
N SER A 48 -24.97 -18.40 7.96
CA SER A 48 -25.18 -17.06 7.38
C SER A 48 -24.74 -15.93 8.31
N GLN A 49 -25.09 -16.02 9.59
CA GLN A 49 -24.76 -15.05 10.62
C GLN A 49 -23.25 -15.00 10.84
N LEU A 50 -22.60 -16.16 10.92
CA LEU A 50 -21.15 -16.29 11.03
C LEU A 50 -20.43 -15.71 9.82
N THR A 51 -20.97 -15.88 8.62
CA THR A 51 -20.39 -15.29 7.39
C THR A 51 -20.46 -13.76 7.44
N VAL A 52 -21.60 -13.20 7.83
CA VAL A 52 -21.76 -11.73 7.96
C VAL A 52 -20.81 -11.19 9.04
N LEU A 53 -20.76 -11.85 10.20
CA LEU A 53 -19.84 -11.48 11.29
C LEU A 53 -18.38 -11.56 10.83
N PHE A 54 -18.01 -12.61 10.10
CA PHE A 54 -16.66 -12.75 9.56
C PHE A 54 -16.31 -11.59 8.63
N LEU A 55 -17.20 -11.19 7.72
CA LEU A 55 -16.95 -10.07 6.82
C LEU A 55 -16.80 -8.74 7.57
N LEU A 56 -17.65 -8.48 8.57
CA LEU A 56 -17.57 -7.28 9.40
C LEU A 56 -16.26 -7.24 10.20
N TRP A 57 -15.92 -8.34 10.88
CA TRP A 57 -14.68 -8.45 11.65
C TRP A 57 -13.44 -8.42 10.77
N SER A 58 -13.51 -8.98 9.56
CA SER A 58 -12.43 -8.88 8.57
C SER A 58 -12.22 -7.43 8.17
N PHE A 59 -13.28 -6.69 7.84
CA PHE A 59 -13.12 -5.28 7.48
C PHE A 59 -12.54 -4.44 8.64
N LEU A 60 -13.05 -4.60 9.86
CA LEU A 60 -12.55 -3.91 11.05
C LEU A 60 -11.10 -4.26 11.37
N SER A 61 -10.75 -5.55 11.32
CA SER A 61 -9.37 -6.00 11.50
C SER A 61 -8.45 -5.42 10.43
N GLY A 62 -8.93 -5.33 9.18
CA GLY A 62 -8.23 -4.68 8.09
C GLY A 62 -7.86 -3.22 8.37
N LEU A 63 -8.78 -2.45 8.98
CA LEU A 63 -8.53 -1.07 9.38
C LEU A 63 -7.44 -0.99 10.48
N ILE A 64 -7.56 -1.81 11.52
CA ILE A 64 -6.57 -1.88 12.61
C ILE A 64 -5.19 -2.26 12.06
N LEU A 65 -5.16 -3.30 11.21
CA LEU A 65 -3.94 -3.75 10.54
C LEU A 65 -3.31 -2.64 9.70
N SER A 66 -4.09 -1.71 9.15
CA SER A 66 -3.52 -0.62 8.36
C SER A 66 -2.69 0.35 9.21
N GLU A 67 -3.12 0.63 10.44
CA GLU A 67 -2.32 1.45 11.36
C GLU A 67 -1.07 0.70 11.83
N LEU A 68 -1.22 -0.59 12.18
CA LEU A 68 -0.06 -1.42 12.55
C LEU A 68 0.94 -1.56 11.39
N ALA A 69 0.44 -1.67 10.15
CA ALA A 69 1.27 -1.77 8.97
C ALA A 69 2.06 -0.47 8.70
N ARG A 70 1.53 0.71 9.09
CA ARG A 70 2.29 1.96 9.05
C ARG A 70 3.47 1.92 10.02
N VAL A 71 3.24 1.47 11.26
CA VAL A 71 4.32 1.32 12.25
C VAL A 71 5.42 0.38 11.73
N ILE A 72 5.02 -0.76 11.14
CA ILE A 72 5.96 -1.72 10.54
C ILE A 72 6.75 -1.07 9.38
N SER A 73 6.07 -0.34 8.49
CA SER A 73 6.73 0.31 7.35
C SER A 73 7.65 1.46 7.78
N ASP A 74 7.28 2.23 8.79
CA ASP A 74 8.10 3.34 9.30
C ASP A 74 9.36 2.81 9.96
N PHE A 75 9.25 1.70 10.70
CA PHE A 75 10.40 1.00 11.25
C PHE A 75 11.33 0.46 10.16
N ALA A 76 10.76 -0.14 9.11
CA ALA A 76 11.52 -0.62 7.96
C ALA A 76 12.24 0.53 7.23
N ASP A 77 11.56 1.66 7.03
CA ASP A 77 12.11 2.86 6.40
C ASP A 77 13.27 3.45 7.23
N LYS A 78 13.14 3.49 8.56
CA LYS A 78 14.21 3.91 9.49
C LYS A 78 15.46 3.03 9.42
N ARG A 79 15.33 1.76 9.05
CA ARG A 79 16.47 0.83 8.87
C ARG A 79 17.15 0.94 7.50
N GLY A 80 17.04 2.09 6.83
CA GLY A 80 17.75 2.37 5.57
C GLY A 80 17.04 1.87 4.31
N LEU A 81 15.75 1.52 4.38
CA LEU A 81 14.94 1.29 3.17
C LEU A 81 14.51 2.59 2.50
N LYS A 82 14.50 3.71 3.23
CA LYS A 82 14.14 5.04 2.71
C LYS A 82 15.06 5.49 1.57
N ASP A 83 16.38 5.37 1.71
CA ASP A 83 17.33 5.82 0.68
C ASP A 83 17.27 4.96 -0.58
N ARG A 84 17.11 3.64 -0.40
CA ARG A 84 16.88 2.70 -1.51
C ARG A 84 15.59 2.99 -2.26
N TYR A 85 14.53 3.33 -1.53
CA TYR A 85 13.26 3.73 -2.10
C TYR A 85 13.41 5.01 -2.94
N VAL A 86 14.02 6.06 -2.38
CA VAL A 86 14.27 7.34 -3.07
C VAL A 86 15.03 7.14 -4.37
N ASN A 87 16.14 6.40 -4.34
CA ASN A 87 16.95 6.14 -5.53
C ASN A 87 16.17 5.33 -6.58
N SER A 88 15.33 4.39 -6.14
CA SER A 88 14.50 3.59 -7.04
C SER A 88 13.39 4.41 -7.71
N VAL A 89 12.81 5.38 -7.01
CA VAL A 89 11.82 6.31 -7.58
C VAL A 89 12.47 7.15 -8.68
N LYS A 90 13.63 7.78 -8.40
CA LYS A 90 14.37 8.56 -9.41
C LYS A 90 14.69 7.74 -10.66
N LYS A 91 15.23 6.54 -10.46
CA LYS A 91 15.55 5.61 -11.56
C LYS A 91 14.31 5.19 -12.36
N THR A 92 13.19 4.90 -11.69
CA THR A 92 11.96 4.45 -12.36
C THR A 92 11.28 5.57 -13.12
N ALA A 93 11.34 6.79 -12.60
CA ALA A 93 10.72 7.94 -13.25
C ALA A 93 11.54 8.46 -14.44
N ASN A 94 12.85 8.20 -14.47
CA ASN A 94 13.78 8.71 -15.49
C ASN A 94 13.68 10.23 -15.68
N ILE A 95 13.53 10.95 -14.56
CA ILE A 95 13.31 12.40 -14.54
C ILE A 95 14.63 13.11 -14.29
N ASP A 96 14.92 14.11 -15.11
CA ASP A 96 15.95 15.10 -14.82
C ASP A 96 15.47 16.03 -13.68
N GLY A 97 16.34 16.25 -12.69
CA GLY A 97 16.04 17.09 -11.52
C GLY A 97 15.72 18.54 -11.90
N SER A 98 16.24 19.01 -13.04
CA SER A 98 15.93 20.33 -13.61
C SER A 98 14.44 20.46 -13.96
N MET A 99 13.88 19.48 -14.68
CA MET A 99 12.48 19.45 -15.11
C MET A 99 11.52 19.43 -13.93
N LEU A 100 11.84 18.66 -12.89
CA LEU A 100 11.01 18.60 -11.68
C LEU A 100 11.02 19.93 -10.91
N LYS A 101 12.18 20.58 -10.80
CA LYS A 101 12.31 21.88 -10.12
C LYS A 101 11.48 22.95 -10.84
N GLU A 102 11.48 22.94 -12.16
CA GLU A 102 10.68 23.86 -12.97
C GLU A 102 9.18 23.60 -12.81
N ALA A 103 8.74 22.35 -12.86
CA ALA A 103 7.34 21.97 -12.63
C ALA A 103 6.85 22.38 -11.24
N ILE A 104 7.68 22.22 -10.19
CA ILE A 104 7.34 22.65 -8.83
C ILE A 104 7.19 24.17 -8.75
N LYS A 105 8.10 24.96 -9.34
CA LYS A 105 7.97 26.42 -9.40
C LYS A 105 6.67 26.83 -10.08
N LYS A 106 6.35 26.22 -11.23
CA LYS A 106 5.13 26.51 -12.01
C LYS A 106 3.84 26.14 -11.29
N SER A 107 3.87 25.05 -10.52
CA SER A 107 2.71 24.62 -9.74
C SER A 107 2.34 25.56 -8.59
N LYS A 108 3.20 26.53 -8.24
CA LYS A 108 3.10 27.38 -7.06
C LYS A 108 2.98 26.60 -5.74
N LEU A 109 3.42 25.34 -5.71
CA LEU A 109 3.48 24.53 -4.49
C LEU A 109 4.49 25.07 -3.45
N VAL A 110 5.40 25.96 -3.87
CA VAL A 110 6.38 26.62 -3.00
C VAL A 110 6.39 28.12 -3.32
N GLU A 111 6.09 28.96 -2.33
CA GLU A 111 6.00 30.42 -2.49
C GLU A 111 7.38 31.08 -2.70
N ASN A 112 8.46 30.51 -2.17
CA ASN A 112 9.83 31.02 -2.31
C ASN A 112 10.73 29.96 -2.97
N GLY A 113 11.03 30.15 -4.26
CA GLY A 113 11.73 29.20 -5.13
C GLY A 113 13.20 28.88 -4.81
N ASP A 114 13.72 29.33 -3.67
CA ASP A 114 15.14 29.28 -3.30
C ASP A 114 15.55 28.06 -2.46
N LEU A 115 14.60 27.31 -1.89
CA LEU A 115 14.92 26.21 -0.95
C LEU A 115 14.94 24.81 -1.56
N ILE A 116 14.84 24.68 -2.88
CA ILE A 116 14.84 23.36 -3.54
C ILE A 116 16.28 22.89 -3.76
N GLN A 117 16.90 22.33 -2.72
CA GLN A 117 18.07 21.46 -2.89
C GLN A 117 17.63 20.14 -3.54
N ASN A 118 18.43 19.60 -4.46
CA ASN A 118 18.15 18.37 -5.24
C ASN A 118 17.84 17.12 -4.37
N THR A 119 18.15 17.19 -3.08
CA THR A 119 17.91 16.14 -2.08
C THR A 119 16.48 16.16 -1.52
N ASP A 120 15.77 17.29 -1.59
CA ASP A 120 14.44 17.48 -0.95
C ASP A 120 13.25 17.48 -1.92
N LEU A 121 13.51 17.36 -3.22
CA LEU A 121 12.47 17.31 -4.27
C LEU A 121 11.43 16.19 -4.07
N LEU A 122 11.83 15.09 -3.43
CA LEU A 122 10.93 13.96 -3.14
C LEU A 122 10.08 14.16 -1.88
N ASN A 123 10.41 15.15 -1.02
CA ASN A 123 9.54 15.51 0.10
C ASN A 123 8.22 16.12 -0.38
N TYR A 124 8.18 16.61 -1.62
CA TYR A 124 6.97 17.10 -2.27
C TYR A 124 6.11 15.99 -2.89
N LEU A 125 6.57 14.73 -2.90
CA LEU A 125 5.81 13.59 -3.44
C LEU A 125 4.37 13.48 -2.89
N PRO A 126 4.12 13.65 -1.58
CA PRO A 126 2.76 13.60 -1.04
C PRO A 126 1.86 14.70 -1.62
N MET A 127 2.40 15.92 -1.75
CA MET A 127 1.67 17.06 -2.32
C MET A 127 1.41 16.84 -3.81
N ILE A 128 2.42 16.42 -4.56
CA ILE A 128 2.32 16.07 -5.99
C ILE A 128 1.24 14.98 -6.19
N TYR A 129 1.27 13.92 -5.40
CA TYR A 129 0.25 12.87 -5.46
C TYR A 129 -1.16 13.40 -5.21
N GLY A 130 -1.32 14.28 -4.21
CA GLY A 130 -2.60 14.95 -3.93
C GLY A 130 -3.15 15.71 -5.14
N THR A 131 -2.29 16.39 -5.90
CA THR A 131 -2.70 17.09 -7.13
C THR A 131 -3.10 16.15 -8.27
N VAL A 132 -2.55 14.93 -8.32
CA VAL A 132 -2.88 13.93 -9.36
C VAL A 132 -4.23 13.26 -9.08
N GLN A 133 -4.59 13.10 -7.79
CA GLN A 133 -5.77 12.34 -7.37
C GLN A 133 -7.10 12.92 -7.89
N SER A 134 -7.14 14.20 -8.26
CA SER A 134 -8.30 14.86 -8.87
C SER A 134 -8.46 14.61 -10.37
N ASP A 135 -7.48 13.99 -11.05
CA ASP A 135 -7.49 13.81 -12.50
C ASP A 135 -7.99 12.41 -12.90
N GLU A 136 -9.22 12.34 -13.45
CA GLU A 136 -9.84 11.09 -13.93
C GLU A 136 -9.02 10.37 -15.02
N LYS A 137 -8.09 11.07 -15.70
CA LYS A 137 -7.28 10.52 -16.81
C LYS A 137 -6.29 9.45 -16.34
N TYR A 138 -5.95 9.38 -15.05
CA TYR A 138 -4.90 8.50 -14.53
C TYR A 138 -5.40 7.37 -13.61
N LYS A 139 -6.36 6.57 -14.10
CA LYS A 139 -6.83 5.32 -13.46
C LYS A 139 -5.70 4.38 -13.00
N ARG A 140 -4.58 4.36 -13.72
CA ARG A 140 -3.42 3.52 -13.41
C ARG A 140 -2.78 3.90 -12.06
N LEU A 141 -2.80 5.18 -11.69
CA LEU A 141 -2.23 5.65 -10.43
C LEU A 141 -3.07 5.18 -9.23
N HIS A 142 -4.40 5.26 -9.34
CA HIS A 142 -5.31 4.73 -8.32
C HIS A 142 -5.12 3.23 -8.10
N ASN A 143 -4.91 2.45 -9.17
CA ASN A 143 -4.59 1.02 -9.05
C ASN A 143 -3.29 0.76 -8.27
N TYR A 144 -2.25 1.58 -8.49
CA TYR A 144 -1.00 1.46 -7.75
C TYR A 144 -1.15 1.87 -6.29
N ALA A 145 -1.92 2.91 -6.00
CA ALA A 145 -2.20 3.33 -4.64
C ALA A 145 -3.00 2.27 -3.86
N SER A 146 -4.04 1.70 -4.47
CA SER A 146 -4.81 0.60 -3.86
C SER A 146 -3.94 -0.63 -3.64
N SER A 147 -3.15 -1.03 -4.64
CA SER A 147 -2.24 -2.18 -4.52
C SER A 147 -1.19 -1.96 -3.43
N GLU A 148 -0.64 -0.75 -3.32
CA GLU A 148 0.29 -0.39 -2.24
C GLU A 148 -0.36 -0.58 -0.87
N THR A 149 -1.53 0.00 -0.64
CA THR A 149 -2.26 -0.14 0.63
C THR A 149 -2.58 -1.61 0.93
N MET A 150 -3.10 -2.35 -0.05
CA MET A 150 -3.42 -3.77 0.10
C MET A 150 -2.20 -4.60 0.48
N TYR A 151 -1.07 -4.48 -0.23
CA TYR A 151 0.13 -5.27 0.09
C TYR A 151 0.80 -4.86 1.40
N LYS A 152 0.73 -3.58 1.76
CA LYS A 152 1.18 -3.10 3.08
C LYS A 152 0.40 -3.77 4.20
N ASN A 153 -0.92 -3.71 4.11
CA ASN A 153 -1.82 -4.30 5.11
C ASN A 153 -1.72 -5.84 5.13
N LEU A 154 -1.58 -6.48 3.96
CA LEU A 154 -1.42 -7.93 3.86
C LEU A 154 -0.09 -8.41 4.47
N THR A 155 0.97 -7.60 4.38
CA THR A 155 2.25 -7.88 5.06
C THR A 155 2.05 -7.91 6.58
N ALA A 156 1.33 -6.93 7.14
CA ALA A 156 1.00 -6.90 8.56
C ALA A 156 0.07 -8.06 8.95
N ALA A 157 -0.94 -8.38 8.13
CA ALA A 157 -1.85 -9.50 8.36
C ALA A 157 -1.11 -10.83 8.52
N VAL A 158 -0.22 -11.15 7.57
CA VAL A 158 0.55 -12.40 7.59
C VAL A 158 1.58 -12.40 8.73
N LEU A 159 2.25 -11.28 8.97
CA LEU A 159 3.22 -11.16 10.06
C LEU A 159 2.55 -11.33 11.43
N LEU A 160 1.47 -10.59 11.69
CA LEU A 160 0.84 -10.61 13.02
C LEU A 160 -0.01 -11.84 13.23
N GLY A 161 -0.73 -12.30 12.21
CA GLY A 161 -1.55 -13.52 12.27
C GLY A 161 -0.72 -14.79 12.34
N GLY A 162 0.48 -14.81 11.75
CA GLY A 162 1.36 -15.98 11.79
C GLY A 162 2.13 -16.15 13.10
N ILE A 163 2.31 -15.10 13.91
CA ILE A 163 3.02 -15.19 15.19
C ILE A 163 2.33 -16.17 16.15
N PRO A 164 1.01 -16.05 16.45
CA PRO A 164 0.31 -17.03 17.26
C PRO A 164 0.38 -18.44 16.68
N GLU A 165 0.21 -18.59 15.36
CA GLU A 165 0.26 -19.91 14.73
C GLU A 165 1.61 -20.59 14.94
N ILE A 166 2.72 -19.85 14.83
CA ILE A 166 4.06 -20.39 15.04
C ILE A 166 4.34 -20.70 16.51
N LEU A 167 3.96 -19.80 17.43
CA LEU A 167 4.21 -19.96 18.86
C LEU A 167 3.47 -21.18 19.45
N PHE A 168 2.34 -21.56 18.86
CA PHE A 168 1.48 -22.64 19.35
C PHE A 168 1.45 -23.84 18.39
N LEU A 169 2.43 -23.94 17.48
CA LEU A 169 2.60 -25.13 16.64
C LEU A 169 2.66 -26.39 17.51
N PRO A 170 1.94 -27.47 17.16
CA PRO A 170 1.89 -28.67 17.97
C PRO A 170 3.29 -29.24 18.17
N GLN A 171 3.69 -29.43 19.43
CA GLN A 171 5.00 -30.00 19.81
C GLN A 171 5.21 -31.43 19.27
N LYS A 172 4.14 -32.07 18.77
CA LYS A 172 4.17 -33.40 18.13
C LYS A 172 4.63 -33.36 16.67
N LEU A 173 4.74 -32.20 16.03
CA LEU A 173 5.28 -32.11 14.68
C LEU A 173 6.79 -32.37 14.67
N GLN A 174 7.27 -33.06 13.63
CA GLN A 174 8.71 -33.23 13.41
C GLN A 174 9.38 -31.86 13.19
N CYS A 175 10.55 -31.67 13.81
CA CYS A 175 11.31 -30.41 13.77
C CYS A 175 11.52 -29.87 12.34
N GLY A 176 11.77 -30.75 11.36
CA GLY A 176 11.93 -30.36 9.95
C GLY A 176 10.68 -29.73 9.32
N ILE A 177 9.49 -30.19 9.70
CA ILE A 177 8.22 -29.65 9.18
C ILE A 177 7.96 -28.26 9.78
N ILE A 178 8.20 -28.09 11.08
CA ILE A 178 8.10 -26.80 11.77
C ILE A 178 9.04 -25.78 11.12
N ALA A 179 10.30 -26.15 10.91
CA ALA A 179 11.28 -25.29 10.24
C ALA A 179 10.81 -24.89 8.83
N GLY A 180 10.27 -25.85 8.05
CA GLY A 180 9.71 -25.57 6.72
C GLY A 180 8.58 -24.54 6.74
N ILE A 181 7.63 -24.69 7.66
CA ILE A 181 6.49 -23.75 7.82
C ILE A 181 7.01 -22.34 8.16
N VAL A 182 7.92 -22.23 9.13
CA VAL A 182 8.50 -20.94 9.54
C VAL A 182 9.24 -20.28 8.38
N VAL A 183 10.02 -21.04 7.60
CA VAL A 183 10.73 -20.52 6.42
C VAL A 183 9.75 -19.98 5.38
N VAL A 184 8.69 -20.74 5.05
CA VAL A 184 7.67 -20.31 4.08
C VAL A 184 6.95 -19.06 4.57
N TRP A 185 6.64 -18.97 5.87
CA TRP A 185 6.02 -17.80 6.47
C TRP A 185 6.91 -16.55 6.37
N ILE A 186 8.18 -16.66 6.78
CA ILE A 186 9.15 -15.55 6.67
C ILE A 186 9.29 -15.11 5.21
N LEU A 187 9.44 -16.06 4.28
CA LEU A 187 9.54 -15.76 2.84
C LEU A 187 8.28 -15.04 2.34
N SER A 188 7.10 -15.45 2.79
CA SER A 188 5.83 -14.81 2.43
C SER A 188 5.81 -13.34 2.88
N VAL A 189 6.19 -13.06 4.13
CA VAL A 189 6.30 -11.68 4.66
C VAL A 189 7.29 -10.86 3.83
N ILE A 190 8.48 -11.40 3.53
CA ILE A 190 9.50 -10.71 2.73
C ILE A 190 9.00 -10.40 1.32
N LEU A 191 8.36 -11.36 0.65
CA LEU A 191 7.83 -11.18 -0.71
C LEU A 191 6.70 -10.15 -0.75
N LEU A 192 5.81 -10.16 0.25
CA LEU A 192 4.74 -9.17 0.38
C LEU A 192 5.29 -7.77 0.65
N MET A 193 6.27 -7.64 1.56
CA MET A 193 6.93 -6.36 1.83
C MET A 193 7.66 -5.82 0.60
N ARG A 194 8.38 -6.68 -0.13
CA ARG A 194 9.02 -6.31 -1.40
C ARG A 194 7.99 -5.86 -2.44
N ARG A 195 6.85 -6.54 -2.51
CA ARG A 195 5.75 -6.19 -3.42
C ARG A 195 5.12 -4.85 -3.05
N TYR A 196 4.92 -4.58 -1.76
CA TYR A 196 4.49 -3.27 -1.23
C TYR A 196 5.43 -2.16 -1.70
N TYR A 197 6.75 -2.26 -1.45
CA TYR A 197 7.71 -1.24 -1.88
C TYR A 197 7.72 -1.03 -3.39
N ARG A 198 7.60 -2.11 -4.18
CA ARG A 198 7.52 -2.00 -5.64
C ARG A 198 6.33 -1.16 -6.09
N PHE A 199 5.16 -1.33 -5.47
CA PHE A 199 3.97 -0.53 -5.81
C PHE A 199 4.09 0.91 -5.31
N ARG A 200 4.67 1.12 -4.13
CA ARG A 200 4.99 2.46 -3.62
C ARG A 200 5.93 3.23 -4.56
N ILE A 201 6.95 2.56 -5.11
CA ILE A 201 7.88 3.16 -6.10
C ILE A 201 7.11 3.53 -7.38
N LYS A 202 6.30 2.61 -7.91
CA LYS A 202 5.51 2.87 -9.14
C LYS A 202 4.53 4.02 -8.93
N LYS A 203 3.81 4.07 -7.81
CA LYS A 203 2.90 5.16 -7.48
C LYS A 203 3.62 6.51 -7.54
N SER A 204 4.73 6.63 -6.82
CA SER A 204 5.49 7.88 -6.74
C SER A 204 6.14 8.27 -8.08
N ALA A 205 6.75 7.32 -8.80
CA ALA A 205 7.35 7.59 -10.09
C ALA A 205 6.33 8.09 -11.12
N TYR A 206 5.17 7.43 -11.22
CA TYR A 206 4.11 7.84 -12.15
C TYR A 206 3.47 9.18 -11.74
N SER A 207 3.39 9.48 -10.44
CA SER A 207 2.90 10.78 -9.96
C SER A 207 3.85 11.91 -10.39
N LEU A 208 5.16 11.67 -10.31
CA LEU A 208 6.15 12.65 -10.76
C LEU A 208 6.10 12.86 -12.28
N ILE A 209 6.03 11.79 -13.06
CA ILE A 209 5.93 11.87 -14.53
C ILE A 209 4.70 12.71 -14.90
N TRP A 210 3.54 12.37 -14.33
CA TRP A 210 2.30 13.11 -14.56
C TRP A 210 2.44 14.61 -14.24
N PHE A 211 3.03 14.90 -13.09
CA PHE A 211 3.16 16.26 -12.60
C PHE A 211 4.03 17.10 -13.54
N ILE A 212 5.14 16.54 -13.99
CA ILE A 212 6.02 17.20 -14.96
C ILE A 212 5.28 17.40 -16.29
N GLU A 213 4.64 16.35 -16.84
CA GLU A 213 3.88 16.45 -18.09
C GLU A 213 2.82 17.56 -18.03
N LYS A 214 2.07 17.64 -16.91
CA LYS A 214 1.02 18.64 -16.71
C LYS A 214 1.55 20.07 -16.73
N TYR A 215 2.64 20.34 -16.01
CA TYR A 215 3.18 21.70 -15.89
C TYR A 215 4.18 22.08 -17.00
N GLN A 216 4.67 21.11 -17.78
CA GLN A 216 5.43 21.39 -19.01
C GLN A 216 4.52 21.65 -20.22
N SER A 217 3.46 20.86 -20.40
CA SER A 217 2.51 21.06 -21.53
C SER A 217 1.72 22.38 -21.44
N CYS A 218 1.51 22.89 -20.23
CA CYS A 218 0.90 24.21 -20.03
C CYS A 218 1.80 25.36 -20.53
N PHE A 219 3.13 25.16 -20.50
CA PHE A 219 4.10 26.20 -20.87
C PHE A 219 4.22 26.36 -22.39
N THR A 220 4.29 25.25 -23.14
CA THR A 220 4.35 25.32 -24.61
C THR A 220 3.08 25.96 -25.21
N ALA A 221 1.92 25.78 -24.57
CA ALA A 221 0.67 26.41 -25.00
C ALA A 221 0.61 27.92 -24.69
N GLU A 222 1.20 28.38 -23.59
CA GLU A 222 1.28 29.80 -23.24
C GLU A 222 2.35 30.53 -24.07
N GLU A 223 3.49 29.89 -24.35
CA GLU A 223 4.57 30.43 -25.18
C GLU A 223 4.14 30.57 -26.65
N GLN A 224 3.31 29.65 -27.15
CA GLN A 224 2.69 29.79 -28.48
C GLN A 224 1.67 30.93 -28.53
N ARG A 225 0.86 31.13 -27.48
CA ARG A 225 -0.10 32.26 -27.43
C ARG A 225 0.58 33.62 -27.21
N GLY A 226 1.70 33.66 -26.50
CA GLY A 226 2.46 34.89 -26.27
C GLY A 226 3.25 35.35 -27.50
N ASN A 227 3.59 34.45 -28.42
CA ASN A 227 4.23 34.78 -29.69
C ASN A 227 3.24 35.12 -30.82
N GLU A 228 1.93 34.95 -30.58
CA GLU A 228 0.85 35.30 -31.50
C GLU A 228 0.14 36.62 -31.15
N ALA A 229 0.58 37.31 -30.09
CA ALA A 229 0.07 38.61 -29.63
C ALA A 229 1.11 39.72 -29.82
#